data_AF-A0A9J6E736-F1
#
_entry.id   AF-A0A9J6E736-F1
#
_cell.length_a   1.000
_cell.length_b   1.000
_cell.length_c   1.000
_cell.angle_alpha   90.00
_cell.angle_beta   90.00
_cell.angle_gamma   90.00
#
_symmetry.space_group_name_H-M   'P 1'
#
loop_
_entity.id
_entity.type
_entity.pdbx_description
1 polymer ?
#
loop_
_entity_poly.entity_id
_entity_poly.type
_entity_poly.pdbx_seq_one_letter_code
_entity_poly.pdbx_strand_id
1 'polypeptide(L)'
;MATISGSVAADEKHSLPSRSTDHMMDTQTSRDTDTQESDEHNANPWITVTRRANKRRQLQPHTVPTQQLPSTPFEPALRQSRPKTRLPRLPPLPAENYKLAIRPHGGLNLSKVCPKTLLLAVVHAANIRSEKPDIKLRVDENQNVLTISTSSEHNDMALGQITKITVHAATYDITSYGIALDNSCKGVVNGISHEITPDDFLTEVEVPGYEVLTCRRLGNSGAMVLTFCGKRVPFFVNAYGQALRCYLYKRTIPHCRKCNKTGHREDVCPQPPDTPKCRVCGD
;
A
#
# COMPACT_ATOMS: atom_id res chain seq x y z
N MET A 1 31.27 -39.07 56.29
CA MET A 1 31.36 -40.54 56.22
C MET A 1 29.95 -41.09 56.25
N ALA A 2 29.66 -41.97 55.28
CA ALA A 2 28.54 -42.90 55.13
C ALA A 2 27.09 -42.35 55.06
N THR A 3 26.39 -42.35 53.91
CA THR A 3 25.72 -43.45 53.13
C THR A 3 24.47 -44.05 53.80
N ILE A 4 23.29 -44.03 53.14
CA ILE A 4 22.60 -45.14 52.38
C ILE A 4 21.19 -45.25 53.03
N SER A 5 20.04 -45.55 52.43
CA SER A 5 19.52 -45.81 51.06
C SER A 5 17.98 -45.92 51.18
N GLY A 6 17.20 -45.60 50.14
CA GLY A 6 16.46 -46.58 49.31
C GLY A 6 15.05 -46.91 49.88
N SER A 7 13.97 -47.18 49.14
CA SER A 7 13.78 -47.54 47.73
C SER A 7 12.26 -47.74 47.41
N VAL A 8 11.83 -47.47 46.15
CA VAL A 8 10.75 -48.10 45.28
C VAL A 8 9.36 -48.47 45.85
N ALA A 9 8.22 -48.56 45.12
CA ALA A 9 7.82 -48.61 43.70
C ALA A 9 6.32 -48.18 43.61
N ALA A 10 5.89 -47.40 42.62
CA ALA A 10 5.15 -47.79 41.39
C ALA A 10 3.89 -48.68 41.58
N ASP A 11 2.72 -48.15 41.20
CA ASP A 11 1.69 -48.96 40.53
C ASP A 11 0.85 -48.09 39.58
N GLU A 12 0.62 -48.62 38.39
CA GLU A 12 0.08 -47.99 37.19
C GLU A 12 -1.20 -48.73 36.80
N LYS A 13 -2.37 -48.07 36.72
CA LYS A 13 -3.52 -48.61 35.97
C LYS A 13 -4.31 -47.53 35.22
N HIS A 14 -4.29 -47.68 33.91
CA HIS A 14 -5.09 -47.07 32.86
C HIS A 14 -6.62 -47.24 33.02
N SER A 15 -7.42 -46.23 32.65
CA SER A 15 -8.37 -46.25 31.51
C SER A 15 -9.55 -45.26 31.67
N LEU A 16 -9.71 -44.38 30.67
CA LEU A 16 -10.92 -43.59 30.32
C LEU A 16 -11.97 -44.51 29.60
N PRO A 17 -13.15 -44.07 29.05
CA PRO A 17 -13.72 -42.71 28.86
C PRO A 17 -15.27 -42.56 29.02
N SER A 18 -15.77 -41.34 28.75
CA SER A 18 -17.08 -40.92 28.14
C SER A 18 -17.90 -39.88 28.95
N ARG A 19 -18.02 -38.63 28.43
CA ARG A 19 -19.21 -37.92 27.87
C ARG A 19 -20.45 -37.91 28.80
N SER A 20 -21.17 -36.81 29.09
CA SER A 20 -21.37 -35.50 28.44
C SER A 20 -22.23 -34.57 29.34
N THR A 21 -22.13 -33.24 29.11
CA THR A 21 -23.15 -32.15 29.35
C THR A 21 -23.63 -31.90 30.79
N ASP A 22 -23.74 -30.69 31.35
CA ASP A 22 -24.06 -29.39 30.77
C ASP A 22 -23.78 -28.21 31.74
N HIS A 23 -23.46 -27.06 31.14
CA HIS A 23 -23.86 -25.68 31.49
C HIS A 23 -23.21 -24.82 32.61
N MET A 24 -22.89 -23.60 32.13
CA MET A 24 -22.79 -22.27 32.77
C MET A 24 -21.51 -21.89 33.53
N MET A 25 -20.60 -21.22 32.82
CA MET A 25 -19.80 -20.12 33.37
C MET A 25 -19.71 -18.95 32.39
N ASP A 26 -19.90 -17.76 32.94
CA ASP A 26 -19.90 -16.44 32.30
C ASP A 26 -18.58 -16.11 31.59
N THR A 27 -18.66 -15.72 30.32
CA THR A 27 -17.50 -15.19 29.59
C THR A 27 -17.48 -13.67 29.69
N GLN A 28 -16.60 -13.16 30.55
CA GLN A 28 -16.13 -11.77 30.51
C GLN A 28 -15.49 -11.49 29.15
N THR A 29 -16.04 -10.51 28.44
CA THR A 29 -15.53 -9.99 27.18
C THR A 29 -14.26 -9.17 27.45
N SER A 30 -13.11 -9.63 26.97
CA SER A 30 -11.92 -8.76 26.87
C SER A 30 -10.96 -9.22 25.76
N ARG A 31 -10.39 -8.21 25.10
CA ARG A 31 -9.14 -8.19 24.32
C ARG A 31 -9.22 -8.46 22.82
N ASP A 32 -9.42 -7.36 22.11
CA ASP A 32 -8.47 -6.79 21.14
C ASP A 32 -7.51 -7.79 20.49
N THR A 33 -7.88 -8.24 19.29
CA THR A 33 -6.94 -8.81 18.32
C THR A 33 -6.58 -7.75 17.28
N ASP A 34 -5.43 -7.15 17.53
CA ASP A 34 -4.68 -6.27 16.64
C ASP A 34 -4.43 -7.01 15.30
N THR A 35 -5.14 -6.59 14.25
CA THR A 35 -5.03 -7.22 12.93
C THR A 35 -3.87 -6.55 12.19
N GLN A 36 -2.67 -7.11 12.35
CA GLN A 36 -1.51 -6.78 11.52
C GLN A 36 -1.83 -7.17 10.06
N GLU A 37 -1.76 -6.16 9.19
CA GLU A 37 -1.82 -6.27 7.73
C GLU A 37 -0.57 -7.04 7.28
N SER A 38 -0.68 -8.37 7.11
CA SER A 38 0.39 -9.22 6.59
C SER A 38 0.49 -9.03 5.06
N ASP A 39 1.20 -7.99 4.65
CA ASP A 39 1.64 -7.81 3.25
C ASP A 39 2.91 -8.65 3.01
N GLU A 40 2.77 -9.98 3.00
CA GLU A 40 3.78 -10.89 2.45
C GLU A 40 3.46 -11.13 0.97
N HIS A 41 4.30 -10.56 0.08
CA HIS A 41 4.91 -11.17 -1.11
C HIS A 41 5.47 -10.04 -2.00
N ASN A 42 6.76 -9.72 -1.79
CA ASN A 42 7.50 -8.68 -2.50
C ASN A 42 7.94 -9.15 -3.91
N ALA A 43 6.99 -9.37 -4.80
CA ALA A 43 7.23 -9.39 -6.24
C ALA A 43 6.61 -8.12 -6.81
N ASN A 44 7.33 -6.99 -6.80
CA ASN A 44 6.82 -5.68 -7.24
C ASN A 44 6.24 -5.76 -8.67
N PRO A 45 4.91 -5.91 -8.86
CA PRO A 45 4.32 -6.20 -10.16
C PRO A 45 4.44 -5.00 -11.10
N TRP A 46 4.70 -3.81 -10.53
CA TRP A 46 4.83 -2.56 -11.25
C TRP A 46 6.08 -2.48 -12.12
N ILE A 47 7.13 -3.25 -11.84
CA ILE A 47 8.28 -3.35 -12.74
C ILE A 47 7.83 -3.93 -14.08
N THR A 48 7.21 -5.11 -14.04
CA THR A 48 6.71 -5.80 -15.22
C THR A 48 5.68 -4.96 -15.97
N VAL A 49 4.76 -4.35 -15.23
CA VAL A 49 3.72 -3.47 -15.79
C VAL A 49 4.31 -2.23 -16.46
N THR A 50 5.28 -1.56 -15.82
CA THR A 50 5.96 -0.38 -16.38
C THR A 50 6.79 -0.75 -17.60
N ARG A 51 7.52 -1.87 -17.56
CA ARG A 51 8.28 -2.41 -18.69
C ARG A 51 7.38 -2.66 -19.91
N ARG A 52 6.21 -3.30 -19.71
CA ARG A 52 5.21 -3.53 -20.77
C ARG A 52 4.66 -2.22 -21.32
N ALA A 53 4.33 -1.27 -20.46
CA ALA A 53 3.82 0.05 -20.88
C ALA A 53 4.86 0.83 -21.70
N ASN A 54 6.13 0.81 -21.28
CA ASN A 54 7.23 1.45 -22.01
C ASN A 54 7.46 0.81 -23.37
N LYS A 55 7.46 -0.53 -23.46
CA LYS A 55 7.53 -1.25 -24.74
C LYS A 55 6.38 -0.87 -25.68
N ARG A 56 5.14 -0.78 -25.18
CA ARG A 56 3.98 -0.35 -25.98
C ARG A 56 4.07 1.09 -26.46
N ARG A 57 4.68 1.99 -25.69
CA ARG A 57 4.91 3.38 -26.10
C ARG A 57 5.95 3.47 -27.22
N GLN A 58 7.03 2.68 -27.14
CA GLN A 58 8.05 2.63 -28.19
C GLN A 58 7.52 2.04 -29.51
N LEU A 59 6.56 1.11 -29.43
CA LEU A 59 5.93 0.49 -30.61
C LEU A 59 4.79 1.31 -31.22
N GLN A 60 4.30 2.35 -30.54
CA GLN A 60 3.30 3.25 -31.11
C GLN A 60 4.00 4.33 -31.93
N PRO A 61 3.77 4.42 -33.26
CA PRO A 61 4.21 5.58 -34.03
C PRO A 61 3.55 6.84 -33.44
N HIS A 62 4.30 7.93 -33.36
CA HIS A 62 3.84 9.24 -32.90
C HIS A 62 2.45 9.53 -33.46
N THR A 63 1.43 9.46 -32.60
CA THR A 63 0.06 9.72 -33.02
C THR A 63 -0.07 11.22 -33.25
N VAL A 64 -0.51 11.56 -34.46
CA VAL A 64 -0.83 12.90 -34.97
C VAL A 64 -1.64 13.70 -33.94
N PRO A 65 -1.42 15.03 -33.80
CA PRO A 65 -2.19 15.85 -32.87
C PRO A 65 -3.69 15.72 -33.14
N THR A 66 -4.44 15.34 -32.11
CA THR A 66 -5.91 15.37 -32.13
C THR A 66 -6.37 16.79 -32.46
N GLN A 67 -6.99 16.96 -33.63
CA GLN A 67 -7.67 18.21 -33.99
C GLN A 67 -8.78 18.48 -32.96
N GLN A 68 -8.68 19.63 -32.30
CA GLN A 68 -9.73 20.14 -31.42
C GLN A 68 -10.94 20.50 -32.29
N LEU A 69 -12.11 19.91 -31.99
CA LEU A 69 -13.37 20.43 -32.51
C LEU A 69 -13.68 21.80 -31.86
N PRO A 70 -14.30 22.74 -32.61
CA PRO A 70 -14.62 24.06 -32.10
C PRO A 70 -15.63 23.98 -30.95
N SER A 71 -15.28 24.57 -29.82
CA SER A 71 -16.18 24.75 -28.68
C SER A 71 -17.21 25.83 -29.01
N THR A 72 -18.49 25.49 -28.96
CA THR A 72 -19.58 26.48 -28.93
C THR A 72 -19.55 27.25 -27.60
N PRO A 73 -19.80 28.58 -27.59
CA PRO A 73 -19.82 29.35 -26.36
C PRO A 73 -21.16 29.15 -25.65
N PHE A 74 -21.13 28.47 -24.51
CA PHE A 74 -22.16 28.62 -23.48
C PHE A 74 -21.62 29.58 -22.43
N GLU A 75 -22.22 30.77 -22.29
CA GLU A 75 -21.95 31.70 -21.20
C GLU A 75 -22.54 31.16 -19.88
N PRO A 76 -21.73 30.92 -18.84
CA PRO A 76 -22.24 30.69 -17.49
C PRO A 76 -22.34 32.02 -16.75
N ALA A 77 -23.47 32.24 -16.07
CA ALA A 77 -23.69 33.37 -15.17
C ALA A 77 -22.58 33.46 -14.10
N LEU A 78 -21.99 34.64 -13.97
CA LEU A 78 -20.90 34.96 -13.04
C LEU A 78 -21.37 34.87 -11.58
N ARG A 79 -21.16 33.72 -10.93
CA ARG A 79 -20.99 33.68 -9.47
C ARG A 79 -19.52 33.99 -9.17
N GLN A 80 -19.25 35.23 -8.76
CA GLN A 80 -17.93 35.68 -8.32
C GLN A 80 -17.57 35.06 -6.96
N SER A 81 -17.20 33.78 -6.93
CA SER A 81 -16.40 33.25 -5.82
C SER A 81 -14.96 33.69 -6.05
N ARG A 82 -14.37 34.45 -5.12
CA ARG A 82 -12.92 34.76 -5.14
C ARG A 82 -12.14 33.45 -5.36
N PRO A 83 -11.33 33.34 -6.42
CA PRO A 83 -10.54 32.13 -6.63
C PRO A 83 -9.58 31.99 -5.46
N LYS A 84 -9.75 30.93 -4.66
CA LYS A 84 -8.70 30.51 -3.71
C LYS A 84 -7.45 30.29 -4.55
N THR A 85 -6.42 31.11 -4.36
CA THR A 85 -5.12 30.96 -5.00
C THR A 85 -4.61 29.57 -4.70
N ARG A 86 -4.79 28.64 -5.63
CA ARG A 86 -4.29 27.27 -5.47
C ARG A 86 -2.79 27.38 -5.55
N LEU A 87 -2.10 26.90 -4.52
CA LEU A 87 -0.64 26.74 -4.57
C LEU A 87 -0.27 26.02 -5.87
N PRO A 88 0.81 26.44 -6.56
CA PRO A 88 1.27 25.78 -7.76
C PRO A 88 1.43 24.29 -7.48
N ARG A 89 0.73 23.45 -8.26
CA ARG A 89 0.91 22.01 -8.16
C ARG A 89 2.29 21.68 -8.70
N LEU A 90 3.05 20.87 -7.97
CA LEU A 90 4.32 20.33 -8.47
C LEU A 90 4.07 19.69 -9.85
N PRO A 91 4.99 19.84 -10.82
CA PRO A 91 4.85 19.21 -12.12
C PRO A 91 4.69 17.69 -11.94
N PRO A 92 4.07 16.94 -12.86
CA PRO A 92 4.04 15.48 -12.77
C PRO A 92 5.46 14.90 -12.81
N LEU A 93 5.66 13.73 -12.19
CA LEU A 93 6.87 12.93 -12.41
C LEU A 93 6.86 12.39 -13.86
N PRO A 94 8.01 12.12 -14.49
CA PRO A 94 8.05 11.56 -15.84
C PRO A 94 7.18 10.30 -15.96
N ALA A 95 6.44 10.19 -17.06
CA ALA A 95 5.43 9.13 -17.21
C ALA A 95 6.07 7.76 -17.46
N GLU A 96 7.23 7.75 -18.12
CA GLU A 96 8.04 6.58 -18.48
C GLU A 96 8.93 6.05 -17.34
N ASN A 97 9.12 6.83 -16.28
CA ASN A 97 9.91 6.40 -15.13
C ASN A 97 9.16 5.33 -14.33
N TYR A 98 9.94 4.40 -13.78
CA TYR A 98 9.46 3.56 -12.69
C TYR A 98 9.28 4.43 -11.44
N LYS A 99 8.18 4.19 -10.72
CA LYS A 99 7.79 4.98 -9.55
C LYS A 99 7.55 4.05 -8.38
N LEU A 100 8.12 4.36 -7.22
CA LEU A 100 7.87 3.64 -5.97
C LEU A 100 7.43 4.61 -4.89
N ALA A 101 6.63 4.10 -3.96
CA ALA A 101 6.33 4.75 -2.70
C ALA A 101 7.11 4.03 -1.60
N ILE A 102 7.79 4.81 -0.76
CA ILE A 102 8.43 4.34 0.47
C ILE A 102 7.66 4.93 1.64
N ARG A 103 7.26 4.04 2.55
CA ARG A 103 6.49 4.35 3.75
C ARG A 103 7.33 4.01 4.98
N PRO A 104 7.77 5.00 5.75
CA PRO A 104 8.54 4.73 6.93
C PRO A 104 7.67 4.41 8.14
N HIS A 105 8.20 3.56 9.01
CA HIS A 105 7.58 3.14 10.27
C HIS A 105 8.36 3.70 11.47
N GLY A 106 7.88 3.43 12.68
CA GLY A 106 8.61 3.75 13.91
C GLY A 106 8.73 5.24 14.24
N GLY A 107 7.88 6.10 13.66
CA GLY A 107 7.83 7.52 14.01
C GLY A 107 8.78 8.43 13.22
N LEU A 108 9.38 7.97 12.12
CA LEU A 108 10.15 8.85 11.23
C LEU A 108 9.23 9.93 10.65
N ASN A 109 9.50 11.19 11.01
CA ASN A 109 8.77 12.34 10.49
C ASN A 109 9.50 12.95 9.29
N LEU A 110 8.99 12.71 8.09
CA LEU A 110 9.61 13.18 6.86
C LEU A 110 9.62 14.70 6.72
N SER A 111 8.69 15.43 7.35
CA SER A 111 8.66 16.90 7.30
C SER A 111 9.81 17.54 8.10
N LYS A 112 10.50 16.76 8.95
CA LYS A 112 11.61 17.23 9.78
C LYS A 112 12.98 16.85 9.24
N VAL A 113 13.05 16.07 8.16
CA VAL A 113 14.31 15.59 7.59
C VAL A 113 14.56 16.27 6.26
N CYS A 114 15.79 16.74 6.03
CA CYS A 114 16.10 17.39 4.77
C CYS A 114 16.04 16.39 3.59
N PRO A 115 15.52 16.79 2.41
CA PRO A 115 15.40 15.89 1.26
C PRO A 115 16.72 15.24 0.82
N LYS A 116 17.85 15.95 0.97
CA LYS A 116 19.18 15.42 0.64
C LYS A 116 19.54 14.23 1.53
N THR A 117 19.30 14.33 2.85
CA THR A 117 19.55 13.22 3.79
C THR A 117 18.65 12.04 3.48
N LEU A 118 17.37 12.28 3.15
CA LEU A 118 16.45 11.22 2.75
C LEU A 118 16.91 10.51 1.48
N LEU A 119 17.33 11.26 0.46
CA LEU A 119 17.86 10.69 -0.78
C LEU A 119 19.09 9.82 -0.52
N LEU A 120 20.05 10.31 0.27
CA LEU A 120 21.26 9.57 0.61
C LEU A 120 20.94 8.30 1.42
N ALA A 121 20.03 8.37 2.38
CA ALA A 121 19.59 7.22 3.16
C ALA A 121 19.01 6.12 2.27
N VAL A 122 18.16 6.50 1.31
CA VAL A 122 17.53 5.58 0.36
C VAL A 122 18.57 5.00 -0.62
N VAL A 123 19.43 5.83 -1.21
CA VAL A 123 20.51 5.40 -2.13
C VAL A 123 21.47 4.44 -1.45
N HIS A 124 21.86 4.73 -0.21
CA HIS A 124 22.75 3.89 0.58
C HIS A 124 22.07 2.55 0.93
N ALA A 125 20.82 2.58 1.40
CA ALA A 125 20.07 1.36 1.70
C ALA A 125 19.92 0.46 0.47
N ALA A 126 19.72 1.05 -0.71
CA ALA A 126 19.60 0.33 -1.99
C ALA A 126 20.96 -0.07 -2.60
N ASN A 127 22.09 0.26 -1.95
CA ASN A 127 23.46 0.01 -2.45
C ASN A 127 23.69 0.53 -3.89
N ILE A 128 23.13 1.70 -4.22
CA ILE A 128 23.29 2.32 -5.53
C ILE A 128 24.61 3.11 -5.56
N ARG A 129 25.60 2.60 -6.30
CA ARG A 129 26.99 3.12 -6.32
C ARG A 129 27.26 4.16 -7.41
N SER A 130 26.33 5.09 -7.63
CA SER A 130 26.47 6.16 -8.62
C SER A 130 26.70 7.51 -7.94
N GLU A 131 27.65 8.31 -8.44
CA GLU A 131 27.89 9.68 -7.94
C GLU A 131 26.70 10.61 -8.18
N LYS A 132 25.94 10.36 -9.26
CA LYS A 132 24.73 11.08 -9.63
C LYS A 132 23.64 10.07 -9.98
N PRO A 133 22.98 9.46 -8.99
CA PRO A 133 21.94 8.50 -9.25
C PRO A 133 20.77 9.18 -9.99
N ASP A 134 20.28 8.55 -11.06
CA ASP A 134 19.07 8.98 -11.76
C ASP A 134 17.84 8.69 -10.89
N ILE A 135 17.64 9.54 -9.88
CA ILE A 135 16.60 9.40 -8.87
C ILE A 135 15.99 10.77 -8.60
N LYS A 136 14.67 10.88 -8.79
CA LYS A 136 13.88 12.03 -8.37
C LYS A 136 13.09 11.66 -7.12
N LEU A 137 13.34 12.39 -6.03
CA LEU A 137 12.64 12.25 -4.75
C LEU A 137 11.51 13.27 -4.63
N ARG A 138 10.37 12.85 -4.10
CA ARG A 138 9.31 13.72 -3.59
C ARG A 138 8.90 13.30 -2.20
N VAL A 139 8.67 14.29 -1.34
CA VAL A 139 8.17 14.09 0.01
C VAL A 139 6.72 14.54 0.05
N ASP A 140 5.82 13.64 0.47
CA ASP A 140 4.46 14.00 0.87
C ASP A 140 4.43 14.04 2.41
N GLU A 141 4.59 15.23 2.95
CA GLU A 141 4.64 15.47 4.40
C GLU A 141 3.30 15.15 5.08
N ASN A 142 2.18 15.32 4.37
CA ASN A 142 0.85 15.08 4.93
C ASN A 142 0.55 13.58 5.07
N GLN A 143 1.00 12.79 4.09
CA GLN A 143 0.82 11.34 4.10
C GLN A 143 1.99 10.59 4.74
N ASN A 144 3.06 11.31 5.09
CA ASN A 144 4.34 10.76 5.53
C ASN A 144 4.86 9.67 4.57
N VAL A 145 4.87 9.98 3.27
CA VAL A 145 5.28 9.05 2.20
C VAL A 145 6.36 9.69 1.33
N LEU A 146 7.39 8.92 0.98
CA LEU A 146 8.36 9.29 -0.05
C LEU A 146 7.95 8.68 -1.38
N THR A 147 7.98 9.47 -2.46
CA THR A 147 7.85 8.96 -3.81
C THR A 147 9.20 9.04 -4.51
N ILE A 148 9.65 7.91 -5.04
CA ILE A 148 10.88 7.80 -5.83
C ILE A 148 10.52 7.59 -7.29
N SER A 149 11.27 8.23 -8.20
CA SER A 149 11.13 8.08 -9.64
C SER A 149 12.49 7.91 -10.30
N THR A 150 12.67 6.84 -11.06
CA THR A 150 13.93 6.46 -11.74
C THR A 150 13.65 5.96 -13.15
N SER A 151 14.51 6.27 -14.13
CA SER A 151 14.41 5.64 -15.46
C SER A 151 15.10 4.28 -15.49
N SER A 152 16.01 4.02 -14.54
CA SER A 152 16.72 2.76 -14.39
C SER A 152 15.86 1.71 -13.70
N GLU A 153 15.59 0.62 -14.43
CA GLU A 153 14.93 -0.58 -13.91
C GLU A 153 15.76 -1.25 -12.81
N HIS A 154 17.09 -1.27 -12.96
CA HIS A 154 17.99 -1.81 -11.94
C HIS A 154 17.86 -1.07 -10.61
N ASN A 155 17.79 0.26 -10.66
CA ASN A 155 17.57 1.07 -9.47
C ASN A 155 16.18 0.81 -8.88
N ASP A 156 15.13 0.70 -9.70
CA ASP A 156 13.78 0.40 -9.23
C ASP A 156 13.72 -0.95 -8.50
N MET A 157 14.35 -1.98 -9.07
CA MET A 157 14.48 -3.29 -8.42
C MET A 157 15.19 -3.19 -7.07
N ALA A 158 16.34 -2.52 -7.00
CA ALA A 158 17.09 -2.36 -5.75
C ALA A 158 16.27 -1.59 -4.69
N LEU A 159 15.60 -0.51 -5.10
CA LEU A 159 14.72 0.30 -4.26
C LEU A 159 13.44 -0.44 -3.83
N GLY A 160 12.97 -1.42 -4.60
CA GLY A 160 11.84 -2.26 -4.23
C GLY A 160 12.17 -3.28 -3.14
N GLN A 161 13.45 -3.59 -2.92
CA GLN A 161 13.90 -4.61 -1.97
C GLN A 161 14.35 -4.04 -0.62
N ILE A 162 14.47 -2.71 -0.48
CA ILE A 162 14.87 -2.12 0.80
C ILE A 162 13.74 -2.20 1.82
N THR A 163 14.08 -2.66 3.02
CA THR A 163 13.16 -2.80 4.17
C THR A 163 13.54 -1.89 5.33
N LYS A 164 14.71 -1.26 5.28
CA LYS A 164 15.19 -0.32 6.31
C LYS A 164 15.93 0.84 5.68
N ILE A 165 15.86 2.01 6.31
CA ILE A 165 16.71 3.16 6.02
C ILE A 165 17.30 3.72 7.31
N THR A 166 18.53 4.20 7.21
CA THR A 166 19.19 4.89 8.33
C THR A 166 19.19 6.39 8.05
N VAL A 167 18.54 7.14 8.93
CA VAL A 167 18.46 8.60 8.86
C VAL A 167 19.13 9.17 10.10
N HIS A 168 20.19 9.94 9.88
CA HIS A 168 21.12 10.37 10.94
C HIS A 168 21.73 9.15 11.66
N ALA A 169 21.40 8.92 12.93
CA ALA A 169 21.91 7.81 13.74
C ALA A 169 20.84 6.74 14.05
N ALA A 170 19.62 6.90 13.53
CA ALA A 170 18.51 6.00 13.80
C ALA A 170 18.12 5.21 12.55
N THR A 171 17.82 3.93 12.74
CA THR A 171 17.35 3.03 11.68
C THR A 171 15.85 2.84 11.80
N TYR A 172 15.15 3.00 10.69
CA TYR A 172 13.70 2.88 10.60
C TYR A 172 13.36 1.77 9.63
N ASP A 173 12.42 0.92 10.03
CA ASP A 173 11.79 -0.01 9.10
C ASP A 173 10.94 0.76 8.09
N ILE A 174 10.88 0.27 6.87
CA ILE A 174 10.12 0.87 5.77
C ILE A 174 9.39 -0.22 4.98
N THR A 175 8.32 0.18 4.32
CA THR A 175 7.69 -0.59 3.25
C THR A 175 7.92 0.13 1.92
N SER A 176 8.44 -0.58 0.93
CA SER A 176 8.62 -0.09 -0.45
C SER A 176 7.69 -0.84 -1.40
N TYR A 177 6.95 -0.13 -2.23
CA TYR A 177 6.10 -0.75 -3.25
C TYR A 177 5.96 0.14 -4.48
N GLY A 178 5.80 -0.48 -5.65
CA GLY A 178 5.61 0.26 -6.90
C GLY A 178 4.30 1.05 -6.92
N ILE A 179 4.32 2.19 -7.61
CA ILE A 179 3.17 3.05 -7.82
C ILE A 179 2.58 2.72 -9.19
N ALA A 180 1.25 2.69 -9.24
CA ALA A 180 0.53 2.48 -10.48
C ALA A 180 0.88 3.55 -11.53
N LEU A 181 1.01 3.12 -12.79
CA LEU A 181 1.31 4.00 -13.91
C LEU A 181 0.30 5.16 -14.02
N ASP A 182 0.72 6.30 -14.57
CA ASP A 182 -0.14 7.48 -14.75
C ASP A 182 -1.35 7.20 -15.67
N ASN A 183 -1.28 6.16 -16.49
CA ASN A 183 -2.36 5.69 -17.33
C ASN A 183 -3.02 4.43 -16.77
N SER A 184 -3.24 4.39 -15.46
CA SER A 184 -3.98 3.34 -14.79
C SER A 184 -5.14 3.92 -13.98
N CYS A 185 -6.15 3.09 -13.74
CA CYS A 185 -7.27 3.45 -12.87
C CYS A 185 -7.63 2.27 -11.98
N LYS A 186 -8.33 2.54 -10.88
CA LYS A 186 -8.67 1.52 -9.88
C LYS A 186 -10.18 1.32 -9.83
N GLY A 187 -10.60 0.06 -9.88
CA GLY A 187 -11.97 -0.35 -9.62
C GLY A 187 -12.08 -1.19 -8.35
N VAL A 188 -13.29 -1.31 -7.82
CA VAL A 188 -13.62 -2.11 -6.64
C VAL A 188 -14.72 -3.09 -6.99
N VAL A 189 -14.51 -4.34 -6.61
CA VAL A 189 -15.51 -5.40 -6.67
C VAL A 189 -15.78 -5.87 -5.26
N ASN A 190 -17.05 -6.07 -4.91
CA ASN A 190 -17.49 -6.46 -3.57
C ASN A 190 -18.04 -7.89 -3.58
N GLY A 191 -18.16 -8.49 -2.39
CA GLY A 191 -18.78 -9.81 -2.20
C GLY A 191 -17.84 -10.99 -2.44
N ILE A 192 -16.52 -10.77 -2.38
CA ILE A 192 -15.52 -11.81 -2.58
C ILE A 192 -15.23 -12.52 -1.26
N SER A 193 -15.44 -13.84 -1.22
CA SER A 193 -15.13 -14.69 -0.06
C SER A 193 -13.69 -14.49 0.41
N HIS A 194 -13.45 -14.61 1.71
CA HIS A 194 -12.11 -14.55 2.30
C HIS A 194 -11.24 -15.75 1.92
N GLU A 195 -11.86 -16.85 1.49
CA GLU A 195 -11.15 -18.05 0.99
C GLU A 195 -10.44 -17.79 -0.34
N ILE A 196 -10.88 -16.79 -1.11
CA ILE A 196 -10.27 -16.43 -2.39
C ILE A 196 -9.15 -15.42 -2.15
N THR A 197 -7.92 -15.77 -2.52
CA THR A 197 -6.79 -14.83 -2.40
C THR A 197 -6.82 -13.78 -3.51
N PRO A 198 -6.16 -12.61 -3.34
CA PRO A 198 -6.04 -11.63 -4.42
C PRO A 198 -5.39 -12.19 -5.68
N ASP A 199 -4.41 -13.08 -5.55
CA ASP A 199 -3.68 -13.69 -6.67
C ASP A 199 -4.53 -14.72 -7.41
N ASP A 200 -5.31 -15.54 -6.69
CA ASP A 200 -6.29 -16.45 -7.30
C ASP A 200 -7.34 -15.65 -8.06
N PHE A 201 -7.88 -14.60 -7.44
CA PHE A 201 -8.85 -13.73 -8.09
C PHE A 201 -8.26 -13.05 -9.34
N LEU A 202 -7.00 -12.62 -9.28
CA LEU A 202 -6.31 -11.98 -10.40
C LEU A 202 -6.09 -12.95 -11.56
N THR A 203 -5.88 -14.23 -11.28
CA THR A 203 -5.69 -15.27 -12.29
C THR A 203 -7.00 -15.62 -13.01
N GLU A 204 -8.11 -15.56 -12.29
CA GLU A 204 -9.45 -15.95 -12.79
C GLU A 204 -10.26 -14.77 -13.35
N VAL A 205 -9.85 -13.52 -13.09
CA VAL A 205 -10.63 -12.35 -13.52
C VAL A 205 -10.47 -12.08 -15.01
N GLU A 206 -11.58 -12.08 -15.73
CA GLU A 206 -11.66 -11.76 -17.14
C GLU A 206 -12.44 -10.47 -17.35
N VAL A 207 -11.85 -9.55 -18.13
CA VAL A 207 -12.48 -8.27 -18.44
C VAL A 207 -12.24 -7.91 -19.91
N PRO A 208 -13.19 -8.23 -20.81
CA PRO A 208 -13.03 -7.96 -22.23
C PRO A 208 -12.68 -6.50 -22.53
N GLY A 209 -11.59 -6.27 -23.25
CA GLY A 209 -11.11 -4.94 -23.62
C GLY A 209 -10.36 -4.18 -22.51
N TYR A 210 -10.12 -4.80 -21.35
CA TYR A 210 -9.32 -4.24 -20.27
C TYR A 210 -8.18 -5.18 -19.91
N GLU A 211 -7.06 -4.59 -19.50
CA GLU A 211 -5.94 -5.34 -18.92
C GLU A 211 -5.93 -5.08 -17.41
N VAL A 212 -6.05 -6.15 -16.63
CA VAL A 212 -5.91 -6.08 -15.17
C VAL A 212 -4.43 -6.20 -14.83
N LEU A 213 -3.92 -5.22 -14.10
CA LEU A 213 -2.50 -5.10 -13.76
C LEU A 213 -2.20 -5.72 -12.40
N THR A 214 -3.06 -5.45 -11.42
CA THR A 214 -2.92 -5.93 -10.04
C THR A 214 -4.29 -6.11 -9.39
N CYS A 215 -4.35 -7.01 -8.41
CA CYS A 215 -5.47 -7.18 -7.49
C CYS A 215 -4.93 -7.07 -6.06
N ARG A 216 -5.72 -6.49 -5.16
CA ARG A 216 -5.47 -6.57 -3.71
C ARG A 216 -6.78 -6.51 -2.95
N ARG A 217 -6.82 -7.11 -1.76
CA ARG A 217 -7.97 -6.98 -0.86
C ARG A 217 -7.96 -5.63 -0.15
N LEU A 218 -9.14 -5.09 0.15
CA LEU A 218 -9.29 -3.88 0.95
C LEU A 218 -9.47 -4.25 2.43
N GLY A 219 -8.38 -4.26 3.19
CA GLY A 219 -8.38 -4.67 4.59
C GLY A 219 -8.98 -6.07 4.78
N ASN A 220 -9.67 -6.29 5.89
CA ASN A 220 -10.38 -7.55 6.15
C ASN A 220 -11.82 -7.55 5.61
N SER A 221 -12.05 -6.99 4.42
CA SER A 221 -13.38 -6.97 3.81
C SER A 221 -13.48 -7.95 2.63
N GLY A 222 -14.71 -8.24 2.21
CA GLY A 222 -15.01 -8.94 0.96
C GLY A 222 -14.81 -8.08 -0.30
N ALA A 223 -14.06 -6.98 -0.23
CA ALA A 223 -13.84 -6.08 -1.36
C ALA A 223 -12.42 -6.24 -1.93
N MET A 224 -12.33 -6.40 -3.25
CA MET A 224 -11.09 -6.44 -4.03
C MET A 224 -10.92 -5.15 -4.81
N VAL A 225 -9.72 -4.58 -4.78
CA VAL A 225 -9.31 -3.44 -5.60
C VAL A 225 -8.50 -3.95 -6.79
N LEU A 226 -9.05 -3.75 -7.98
CA LEU A 226 -8.38 -4.07 -9.24
C LEU A 226 -7.75 -2.80 -9.81
N THR A 227 -6.50 -2.90 -10.27
CA THR A 227 -5.90 -1.82 -11.05
C THR A 227 -5.92 -2.18 -12.53
N PHE A 228 -6.52 -1.34 -13.35
CA PHE A 228 -6.64 -1.54 -14.80
C PHE A 228 -5.65 -0.65 -15.55
N CYS A 229 -5.17 -1.14 -16.68
CA CYS A 229 -4.53 -0.32 -17.68
C CYS A 229 -5.58 0.59 -18.35
N GLY A 230 -5.27 1.88 -18.47
CA GLY A 230 -6.16 2.91 -19.00
C GLY A 230 -6.85 3.74 -17.92
N LYS A 231 -7.66 4.71 -18.37
CA LYS A 231 -8.32 5.71 -17.51
C LYS A 231 -9.78 5.40 -17.18
N ARG A 232 -10.29 4.27 -17.65
CA ARG A 232 -11.70 3.88 -17.51
C ARG A 232 -11.79 2.62 -16.69
N VAL A 233 -12.69 2.61 -15.72
CA VAL A 233 -13.03 1.42 -14.95
C VAL A 233 -14.16 0.70 -15.71
N PRO A 234 -14.06 -0.62 -15.93
CA PRO A 234 -15.14 -1.38 -16.53
C PRO A 234 -16.38 -1.36 -15.62
N PHE A 235 -17.57 -1.53 -16.19
CA PHE A 235 -18.80 -1.62 -15.41
C PHE A 235 -18.93 -2.96 -14.68
N PHE A 236 -18.39 -4.03 -15.28
CA PHE A 236 -18.44 -5.39 -14.76
C PHE A 236 -17.11 -6.10 -15.02
N VAL A 237 -16.78 -7.07 -14.17
CA VAL A 237 -15.71 -8.05 -14.39
C VAL A 237 -16.31 -9.44 -14.28
N ASN A 238 -15.78 -10.41 -15.02
CA ASN A 238 -16.20 -11.80 -14.89
C ASN A 238 -15.16 -12.56 -14.05
N ALA A 239 -15.60 -13.30 -13.06
CA ALA A 239 -14.74 -14.20 -12.30
C ALA A 239 -15.57 -15.38 -11.80
N TYR A 240 -15.02 -16.59 -11.84
CA TYR A 240 -15.70 -17.82 -11.38
C TYR A 240 -17.10 -18.01 -12.00
N GLY A 241 -17.26 -17.67 -13.29
CA GLY A 241 -18.53 -17.76 -14.01
C GLY A 241 -19.58 -16.70 -13.64
N GLN A 242 -19.24 -15.72 -12.79
CA GLN A 242 -20.15 -14.66 -12.35
C GLN A 242 -19.73 -13.29 -12.91
N ALA A 243 -20.71 -12.52 -13.39
CA ALA A 243 -20.54 -11.10 -13.71
C ALA A 243 -20.67 -10.26 -12.43
N LEU A 244 -19.57 -9.67 -11.99
CA LEU A 244 -19.46 -8.89 -10.76
C LEU A 244 -19.40 -7.39 -11.09
N ARG A 245 -20.21 -6.60 -10.39
CA ARG A 245 -20.24 -5.13 -10.57
C ARG A 245 -18.91 -4.52 -10.13
N CYS A 246 -18.33 -3.69 -10.99
CA CYS A 246 -17.10 -2.97 -10.70
C CYS A 246 -17.38 -1.47 -10.54
N TYR A 247 -16.95 -0.91 -9.43
CA TYR A 247 -17.15 0.50 -9.06
C TYR A 247 -15.86 1.28 -9.16
N LEU A 248 -15.92 2.56 -9.50
CA LEU A 248 -14.75 3.43 -9.43
C LEU A 248 -14.22 3.50 -8.00
N TYR A 249 -12.94 3.16 -7.80
CA TYR A 249 -12.29 3.30 -6.51
C TYR A 249 -12.16 4.78 -6.13
N LYS A 250 -12.77 5.17 -5.02
CA LYS A 250 -12.62 6.50 -4.44
C LYS A 250 -11.64 6.43 -3.27
N ARG A 251 -10.51 7.13 -3.40
CA ARG A 251 -9.53 7.23 -2.31
C ARG A 251 -10.13 8.05 -1.18
N THR A 252 -10.21 7.46 0.01
CA THR A 252 -10.58 8.17 1.25
C THR A 252 -9.35 8.86 1.84
N ILE A 253 -9.58 9.93 2.59
CA ILE A 253 -8.53 10.59 3.39
C ILE A 253 -8.27 9.65 4.57
N PRO A 254 -7.03 9.18 4.77
CA PRO A 254 -6.72 8.29 5.87
C PRO A 254 -6.81 9.04 7.20
N HIS A 255 -7.23 8.32 8.23
CA HIS A 255 -7.26 8.78 9.61
C HIS A 255 -6.34 7.89 10.44
N CYS A 256 -5.45 8.51 11.22
CA CYS A 256 -4.48 7.83 12.05
C CYS A 256 -5.01 7.69 13.47
N ARG A 257 -5.22 6.46 13.95
CA ARG A 257 -5.69 6.21 15.33
C ARG A 257 -4.58 6.39 16.38
N LYS A 258 -3.31 6.43 15.96
CA LYS A 258 -2.18 6.76 16.84
C LYS A 258 -2.22 8.23 17.27
N CYS A 259 -2.32 9.17 16.34
CA CYS A 259 -2.25 10.59 16.69
C CYS A 259 -3.55 11.37 16.46
N ASN A 260 -4.65 10.66 16.15
CA ASN A 260 -5.98 11.20 15.84
C ASN A 260 -6.06 12.22 14.70
N LYS A 261 -5.00 12.34 13.89
CA LYS A 261 -4.94 13.26 12.74
C LYS A 261 -5.34 12.57 11.45
N THR A 262 -5.92 13.35 10.54
CA THR A 262 -6.14 12.94 9.15
C THR A 262 -4.92 13.21 8.27
N GLY A 263 -4.78 12.49 7.18
CA GLY A 263 -3.74 12.73 6.16
C GLY A 263 -2.79 11.55 5.99
N HIS A 264 -2.50 10.82 7.06
CA HIS A 264 -1.66 9.62 7.06
C HIS A 264 -2.36 8.43 7.75
N ARG A 265 -1.81 7.23 7.54
CA ARG A 265 -2.27 6.00 8.19
C ARG A 265 -1.44 5.73 9.46
N GLU A 266 -1.93 4.82 10.29
CA GLU A 266 -1.32 4.47 11.57
C GLU A 266 0.06 3.79 11.46
N ASP A 267 0.29 3.00 10.40
CA ASP A 267 1.56 2.35 10.07
C ASP A 267 2.67 3.35 9.76
N VAL A 268 2.31 4.50 9.18
CA VAL A 268 3.24 5.58 8.80
C VAL A 268 3.14 6.80 9.71
N CYS A 269 2.66 6.63 10.94
CA CYS A 269 2.52 7.75 11.86
C CYS A 269 3.89 8.42 12.10
N PRO A 270 4.00 9.75 11.94
CA PRO A 270 5.25 10.48 12.17
C PRO A 270 5.51 10.75 13.66
N GLN A 271 4.66 10.25 14.56
CA GLN A 271 4.90 10.30 15.99
C GLN A 271 5.62 9.03 16.46
N PRO A 272 6.61 9.16 17.36
CA PRO A 272 7.22 8.02 18.02
C PRO A 272 6.17 7.14 18.72
N PRO A 273 6.37 5.81 18.79
CA PRO A 273 5.42 4.88 19.41
C PRO A 273 5.04 5.25 20.86
N ASP A 274 6.00 5.76 21.63
CA ASP A 274 5.84 6.06 23.06
C ASP A 274 5.33 7.48 23.34
N THR A 275 4.77 8.16 22.33
CA THR A 275 4.22 9.52 22.54
C THR A 275 2.99 9.43 23.44
N PRO A 276 3.02 10.01 24.66
CA PRO A 276 1.88 9.93 25.57
C PRO A 276 0.70 10.71 24.99
N LYS A 277 -0.48 10.09 25.00
CA LYS A 277 -1.74 10.75 24.61
C LYS A 277 -2.46 11.27 25.83
N CYS A 278 -3.13 12.42 25.71
CA CYS A 278 -4.05 12.88 26.73
C CYS A 278 -5.18 11.85 26.91
N ARG A 279 -5.39 11.40 28.16
CA ARG A 279 -6.45 10.43 28.49
C ARG A 279 -7.87 10.96 28.28
N VAL A 280 -8.04 12.28 28.14
CA VAL A 280 -9.34 12.95 28.05
C VAL A 280 -9.72 13.26 26.61
N CYS A 281 -8.78 13.77 25.79
CA CYS A 281 -9.07 14.17 24.40
C CYS A 281 -8.33 13.35 23.34
N GLY A 282 -7.39 12.49 23.73
CA GLY A 282 -6.63 11.66 22.81
C GLY A 282 -5.55 12.38 21.98
N ASP A 283 -5.28 13.66 22.26
CA ASP A 283 -4.22 14.47 21.64
C ASP A 283 -2.94 14.53 22.48
#